data_AF-A0A7S1A219-F1
#
_entry.id   AF-A0A7S1A219-F1
#
_cell.length_a   1.000
_cell.length_b   1.000
_cell.length_c   1.000
_cell.angle_alpha   90.00
_cell.angle_beta   90.00
_cell.angle_gamma   90.00
#
_symmetry.space_group_name_H-M   'P 1'
#
loop_
_entity.id
_entity.type
_entity.pdbx_description
1 polymer ?
#
loop_
_entity_poly.entity_id
_entity_poly.type
_entity_poly.pdbx_seq_one_letter_code
_entity_poly.pdbx_strand_id
1 'polypeptide(L)'
;PIQSLNVGLSHMSSVADLLGEINLEADAEKIQVTRYAASLCVYSILDHVAIDRKRALVESAAVDITKNKIMGCMVGMAVGDALGHPFEFLPISDEPTKQYFDLNTFQFHNDSNVFKLKGGQWTDDAAMGLCMADSLLVKRQFNGSDMRVRFWCWWNRGYNNAFRKDETRSESVGLGGNISNSLRAVGQCKSACDVPPVCDVNTEDAGNGSLMRFAPIPIYLHCAPLDEMYDIARMSSHTTHPGIIAAEACAFLSHLVRRALELTRPMDARDFLDKYTQEYYESSNLFQKNGRGDEQMKWLPTPSPINGT
;
A
#
# COMPACT_ATOMS: atom_id res chain seq x y z
N PRO A 1 -19.46 35.56 -4.66
CA PRO A 1 -19.53 35.18 -3.23
C PRO A 1 -18.28 34.39 -2.83
N ILE A 2 -17.12 35.08 -2.79
CA ILE A 2 -15.83 34.54 -2.34
C ILE A 2 -15.24 35.63 -1.47
N GLN A 3 -15.76 35.78 -0.26
CA GLN A 3 -15.26 36.72 0.75
C GLN A 3 -15.84 36.32 2.11
N SER A 4 -15.28 35.27 2.72
CA SER A 4 -15.28 35.00 4.17
C SER A 4 -14.72 33.59 4.46
N LEU A 5 -13.43 33.36 4.19
CA LEU A 5 -12.71 32.15 4.63
C LEU A 5 -11.36 32.52 5.27
N ASN A 6 -11.34 33.66 5.97
CA ASN A 6 -10.24 34.07 6.84
C ASN A 6 -10.59 33.85 8.32
N VAL A 7 -11.22 32.71 8.61
CA VAL A 7 -11.50 32.27 9.99
C VAL A 7 -10.82 30.91 10.19
N GLY A 8 -9.68 30.91 10.88
CA GLY A 8 -9.22 29.72 11.61
C GLY A 8 -7.94 29.01 11.17
N LEU A 9 -7.05 29.60 10.35
CA LEU A 9 -5.74 28.96 10.05
C LEU A 9 -4.70 29.06 11.19
N SER A 10 -5.07 29.58 12.37
CA SER A 10 -4.14 29.84 13.49
C SER A 10 -3.92 28.68 14.47
N HIS A 11 -4.48 27.49 14.23
CA HIS A 11 -4.13 26.29 15.00
C HIS A 11 -4.14 25.04 14.12
N MET A 12 -3.18 24.92 13.19
CA MET A 12 -2.68 23.57 12.90
C MET A 12 -1.87 23.14 14.13
N SER A 13 -2.57 22.58 15.11
CA SER A 13 -2.02 21.59 16.04
C SER A 13 -1.12 20.65 15.24
N SER A 14 0.11 20.44 15.69
CA SER A 14 1.14 19.71 14.96
C SER A 14 0.66 18.32 14.54
N VAL A 15 1.31 17.70 13.54
CA VAL A 15 1.04 16.28 13.19
C VAL A 15 1.15 15.41 14.45
N ALA A 16 2.09 15.69 15.36
CA ALA A 16 2.23 15.00 16.63
C ALA A 16 0.97 15.07 17.52
N ASP A 17 0.26 16.21 17.53
CA ASP A 17 -0.98 16.35 18.30
C ASP A 17 -2.12 15.50 17.72
N LEU A 18 -2.18 15.35 16.39
CA LEU A 18 -3.17 14.46 15.75
C LEU A 18 -2.85 13.00 16.03
N LEU A 19 -1.57 12.68 15.97
CA LEU A 19 -1.04 11.37 16.28
C LEU A 19 -1.27 10.97 17.75
N GLY A 20 -1.33 11.94 18.66
CA GLY A 20 -1.69 11.73 20.06
C GLY A 20 -3.19 11.48 20.31
N GLU A 21 -4.07 11.79 19.35
CA GLU A 21 -5.52 11.48 19.45
C GLU A 21 -5.86 10.03 19.09
N ILE A 22 -4.90 9.27 18.54
CA ILE A 22 -5.10 7.85 18.27
C ILE A 22 -5.24 7.11 19.59
N ASN A 23 -6.36 6.41 19.78
CA ASN A 23 -6.62 5.62 20.97
C ASN A 23 -5.85 4.28 20.88
N LEU A 24 -4.59 4.30 21.35
CA LEU A 24 -3.69 3.15 21.30
C LEU A 24 -4.16 1.97 22.15
N GLU A 25 -4.88 2.24 23.26
CA GLU A 25 -5.46 1.20 24.12
C GLU A 25 -6.58 0.46 23.37
N ALA A 26 -7.51 1.21 22.78
CA ALA A 26 -8.59 0.64 21.98
C ALA A 26 -8.07 -0.11 20.75
N ASP A 27 -6.97 0.34 20.13
CA ASP A 27 -6.30 -0.36 19.04
C ASP A 27 -5.67 -1.67 19.51
N ALA A 28 -4.95 -1.65 20.63
CA ALA A 28 -4.36 -2.85 21.22
C ALA A 28 -5.42 -3.89 21.62
N GLU A 29 -6.59 -3.48 22.11
CA GLU A 29 -7.70 -4.40 22.42
C GLU A 29 -8.31 -5.01 21.15
N LYS A 30 -8.46 -4.20 20.09
CA LYS A 30 -9.16 -4.62 18.87
C LYS A 30 -8.27 -5.40 17.91
N ILE A 31 -7.02 -5.01 17.72
CA ILE A 31 -6.09 -5.60 16.76
C ILE A 31 -5.37 -6.78 17.44
N GLN A 32 -6.07 -7.91 17.45
CA GLN A 32 -5.62 -9.16 18.07
C GLN A 32 -5.93 -10.35 17.16
N VAL A 33 -5.09 -11.38 17.24
CA VAL A 33 -5.27 -12.65 16.55
C VAL A 33 -6.28 -13.49 17.32
N THR A 34 -7.56 -13.30 17.02
CA THR A 34 -8.66 -14.05 17.66
C THR A 34 -9.83 -14.26 16.71
N ARG A 35 -10.33 -15.49 16.63
CA ARG A 35 -11.43 -15.88 15.73
C ARG A 35 -12.82 -15.57 16.30
N TYR A 36 -12.93 -15.23 17.59
CA TYR A 36 -14.21 -15.07 18.30
C TYR A 36 -14.55 -13.62 18.63
N ALA A 37 -13.96 -12.66 17.92
CA ALA A 37 -14.17 -11.24 18.16
C ALA A 37 -15.08 -10.61 17.11
N ALA A 38 -15.63 -9.43 17.44
CA ALA A 38 -16.44 -8.64 16.53
C ALA A 38 -15.68 -8.27 15.25
N SER A 39 -16.46 -8.05 14.19
CA SER A 39 -15.97 -7.47 12.93
C SER A 39 -15.30 -6.12 13.19
N LEU A 40 -14.26 -5.85 12.42
CA LEU A 40 -13.50 -4.61 12.39
C LEU A 40 -13.83 -3.75 11.15
N CYS A 41 -14.84 -4.13 10.37
CA CYS A 41 -15.24 -3.44 9.14
C CYS A 41 -15.58 -1.96 9.35
N VAL A 42 -16.12 -1.61 10.51
CA VAL A 42 -16.47 -0.22 10.86
C VAL A 42 -15.42 0.51 11.69
N TYR A 43 -14.39 -0.20 12.14
CA TYR A 43 -13.35 0.33 13.02
C TYR A 43 -12.25 1.06 12.23
N SER A 44 -11.78 2.18 12.75
CA SER A 44 -10.58 2.87 12.28
C SER A 44 -9.78 3.43 13.46
N ILE A 45 -8.45 3.38 13.37
CA ILE A 45 -7.55 4.04 14.34
C ILE A 45 -7.79 5.55 14.43
N LEU A 46 -8.44 6.13 13.42
CA LEU A 46 -8.75 7.55 13.33
C LEU A 46 -10.16 7.89 13.84
N ASP A 47 -10.94 6.95 14.39
CA ASP A 47 -12.33 7.21 14.79
C ASP A 47 -12.46 8.34 15.83
N HIS A 48 -11.48 8.50 16.72
CA HIS A 48 -11.44 9.57 17.72
C HIS A 48 -10.91 10.90 17.20
N VAL A 49 -10.33 10.93 16.00
CA VAL A 49 -9.85 12.18 15.39
C VAL A 49 -11.03 12.93 14.80
N ALA A 50 -11.22 14.18 15.25
CA ALA A 50 -12.34 15.02 14.82
C ALA A 50 -12.37 15.22 13.30
N ILE A 51 -13.57 15.20 12.70
CA ILE A 51 -13.74 15.26 11.24
C ILE A 51 -13.17 16.56 10.64
N ASP A 52 -13.27 17.68 11.35
CA ASP A 52 -12.73 18.96 10.87
C ASP A 52 -11.19 18.96 10.87
N ARG A 53 -10.54 18.23 11.79
CA ARG A 53 -9.08 18.03 11.74
C ARG A 53 -8.67 17.19 10.52
N LYS A 54 -9.42 16.12 10.23
CA LYS A 54 -9.21 15.30 9.02
C LYS A 54 -9.38 16.14 7.74
N ARG A 55 -10.42 16.98 7.69
CA ARG A 55 -10.70 17.87 6.55
C ARG A 55 -9.56 18.88 6.36
N ALA A 56 -9.09 19.51 7.44
CA ALA A 56 -7.99 20.46 7.39
C ALA A 56 -6.69 19.85 6.84
N LEU A 57 -6.39 18.57 7.14
CA LEU A 57 -5.25 17.87 6.54
C LEU A 57 -5.38 17.74 5.02
N VAL A 58 -6.56 17.34 4.54
CA VAL A 58 -6.86 17.21 3.10
C VAL A 58 -6.77 18.56 2.39
N GLU A 59 -7.33 19.61 2.98
CA GLU A 59 -7.26 20.98 2.45
C GLU A 59 -5.81 21.48 2.39
N SER A 60 -5.01 21.19 3.44
CA SER A 60 -3.58 21.54 3.45
C SER A 60 -2.81 20.81 2.35
N ALA A 61 -3.20 19.58 2.01
CA ALA A 61 -2.58 18.80 0.96
C ALA A 61 -2.99 19.26 -0.44
N ALA A 62 -4.11 19.97 -0.60
CA ALA A 62 -4.53 20.49 -1.89
C ALA A 62 -3.67 21.67 -2.37
N VAL A 63 -3.02 22.39 -1.46
CA VAL A 63 -2.26 23.62 -1.76
C VAL A 63 -0.74 23.46 -1.65
N ASP A 64 -0.27 22.35 -1.08
CA ASP A 64 1.16 22.01 -0.97
C ASP A 64 1.48 20.88 -1.94
N ILE A 65 2.43 21.11 -2.86
CA ILE A 65 2.73 20.18 -3.96
C ILE A 65 3.21 18.81 -3.47
N THR A 66 4.00 18.76 -2.39
CA THR A 66 4.53 17.50 -1.86
C THR A 66 3.44 16.72 -1.14
N LYS A 67 2.65 17.39 -0.30
CA LYS A 67 1.49 16.76 0.36
C LYS A 67 0.43 16.31 -0.65
N ASN A 68 0.24 17.07 -1.73
CA ASN A 68 -0.67 16.70 -2.81
C ASN A 68 -0.27 15.38 -3.45
N LYS A 69 1.02 15.21 -3.76
CA LYS A 69 1.54 13.96 -4.31
C LYS A 69 1.50 12.80 -3.32
N ILE A 70 1.76 13.05 -2.03
CA ILE A 70 1.61 12.04 -0.98
C ILE A 70 0.16 11.54 -0.93
N MET A 71 -0.81 12.46 -0.91
CA MET A 71 -2.23 12.10 -0.98
C MET A 71 -2.56 11.37 -2.28
N GLY A 72 -2.05 11.85 -3.41
CA GLY A 72 -2.21 11.22 -4.72
C GLY A 72 -1.64 9.80 -4.77
N CYS A 73 -0.52 9.53 -4.11
CA CYS A 73 0.07 8.19 -4.03
C CYS A 73 -0.81 7.23 -3.20
N MET A 74 -1.27 7.66 -2.01
CA MET A 74 -2.17 6.84 -1.17
C MET A 74 -3.54 6.61 -1.83
N VAL A 75 -4.16 7.66 -2.36
CA VAL A 75 -5.48 7.57 -3.01
C VAL A 75 -5.37 6.84 -4.34
N GLY A 76 -4.30 7.08 -5.10
CA GLY A 76 -4.02 6.42 -6.38
C GLY A 76 -3.91 4.91 -6.26
N MET A 77 -3.34 4.40 -5.15
CA MET A 77 -3.35 2.97 -4.83
C MET A 77 -4.78 2.41 -4.74
N ALA A 78 -5.67 3.07 -3.99
CA ALA A 78 -7.06 2.64 -3.85
C ALA A 78 -7.89 2.81 -5.14
N VAL A 79 -7.64 3.88 -5.90
CA VAL A 79 -8.30 4.12 -7.18
C VAL A 79 -7.85 3.09 -8.22
N GLY A 80 -6.55 2.78 -8.29
CA GLY A 80 -6.01 1.77 -9.19
C GLY A 80 -6.58 0.39 -8.92
N ASP A 81 -6.64 -0.01 -7.65
CA ASP A 81 -7.29 -1.24 -7.20
C ASP A 81 -8.79 -1.28 -7.63
N ALA A 82 -9.56 -0.27 -7.24
CA ALA A 82 -10.99 -0.18 -7.55
C ALA A 82 -11.31 -0.15 -9.06
N LEU A 83 -10.42 0.40 -9.88
CA LEU A 83 -10.57 0.42 -11.35
C LEU A 83 -10.04 -0.85 -12.03
N GLY A 84 -9.07 -1.53 -11.43
CA GLY A 84 -8.37 -2.68 -12.01
C GLY A 84 -9.08 -4.01 -11.75
N HIS A 85 -9.57 -4.23 -10.53
CA HIS A 85 -10.19 -5.51 -10.14
C HIS A 85 -11.37 -5.96 -11.03
N PRO A 86 -12.19 -5.07 -11.65
CA PRO A 86 -13.27 -5.50 -12.54
C PRO A 86 -12.79 -6.17 -13.83
N PHE A 87 -11.51 -6.03 -14.16
CA PHE A 87 -10.87 -6.64 -15.34
C PHE A 87 -9.89 -7.76 -14.97
N GLU A 88 -9.82 -8.15 -13.69
CA GLU A 88 -8.93 -9.20 -13.23
C GLU A 88 -9.27 -10.56 -13.90
N PHE A 89 -8.22 -11.34 -14.18
CA PHE A 89 -8.26 -12.65 -14.86
C PHE A 89 -8.75 -12.63 -16.31
N LEU A 90 -8.92 -11.45 -16.92
CA LEU A 90 -9.18 -11.34 -18.35
C LEU A 90 -7.88 -11.55 -19.15
N PRO A 91 -7.95 -12.21 -20.33
CA PRO A 91 -6.82 -12.28 -21.24
C PRO A 91 -6.40 -10.88 -21.72
N ILE A 92 -5.09 -10.65 -21.80
CA ILE A 92 -4.53 -9.44 -22.43
C ILE A 92 -4.82 -9.50 -23.94
N SER A 93 -5.19 -8.35 -24.51
CA SER A 93 -5.42 -8.19 -25.94
C SER A 93 -4.87 -6.85 -26.42
N ASP A 94 -4.23 -6.85 -27.59
CA ASP A 94 -3.74 -5.63 -28.25
C ASP A 94 -4.86 -4.86 -28.97
N GLU A 95 -6.02 -5.51 -29.16
CA GLU A 95 -7.19 -4.91 -29.78
C GLU A 95 -8.19 -4.47 -28.70
N PRO A 96 -8.95 -3.36 -28.92
CA PRO A 96 -9.99 -2.94 -27.99
C PRO A 96 -10.98 -4.07 -27.72
N THR A 97 -11.02 -4.53 -26.47
CA THR A 97 -11.98 -5.56 -26.06
C THR A 97 -13.37 -4.94 -25.85
N LYS A 98 -14.40 -5.80 -25.73
CA LYS A 98 -15.74 -5.33 -25.34
C LYS A 98 -15.78 -4.85 -23.89
N GLN A 99 -14.75 -5.18 -23.11
CA GLN A 99 -14.57 -4.83 -21.73
C GLN A 99 -13.72 -3.57 -21.61
N TYR A 100 -14.31 -2.49 -21.12
CA TYR A 100 -13.58 -1.25 -20.93
C TYR A 100 -14.23 -0.37 -19.86
N PHE A 101 -13.46 0.58 -19.37
CA PHE A 101 -13.93 1.65 -18.50
C PHE A 101 -14.03 2.93 -19.33
N ASP A 102 -15.22 3.52 -19.40
CA ASP A 102 -15.44 4.79 -20.09
C ASP A 102 -15.13 5.96 -19.15
N LEU A 103 -14.03 6.67 -19.42
CA LEU A 103 -13.59 7.83 -18.65
C LEU A 103 -14.54 9.03 -18.75
N ASN A 104 -15.40 9.11 -19.78
CA ASN A 104 -16.34 10.22 -19.93
C ASN A 104 -17.59 10.02 -19.06
N THR A 105 -18.05 8.78 -18.91
CA THR A 105 -19.25 8.43 -18.16
C THR A 105 -18.96 7.85 -16.78
N PHE A 106 -17.69 7.49 -16.50
CA PHE A 106 -17.24 6.75 -15.31
C PHE A 106 -18.00 5.43 -15.13
N GLN A 107 -18.24 4.70 -16.24
CA GLN A 107 -18.96 3.43 -16.24
C GLN A 107 -18.09 2.28 -16.76
N PHE A 108 -18.29 1.11 -16.16
CA PHE A 108 -17.76 -0.14 -16.65
C PHE A 108 -18.71 -0.73 -17.70
N HIS A 109 -18.13 -1.27 -18.77
CA HIS A 109 -18.86 -2.00 -19.80
C HIS A 109 -18.33 -3.44 -19.85
N ASN A 110 -19.23 -4.41 -19.68
CA ASN A 110 -18.96 -5.85 -19.77
C ASN A 110 -17.84 -6.36 -18.83
N ASP A 111 -17.63 -5.73 -17.68
CA ASP A 111 -16.63 -6.12 -16.69
C ASP A 111 -16.85 -7.55 -16.15
N SER A 112 -15.78 -8.20 -15.69
CA SER A 112 -15.85 -9.53 -15.08
C SER A 112 -16.37 -9.44 -13.64
N ASN A 113 -15.87 -8.45 -12.89
CA ASN A 113 -16.17 -8.16 -11.49
C ASN A 113 -16.39 -9.43 -10.65
N VAL A 114 -15.37 -10.30 -10.66
CA VAL A 114 -15.43 -11.64 -10.03
C VAL A 114 -15.80 -11.60 -8.55
N PHE A 115 -15.45 -10.50 -7.86
CA PHE A 115 -15.76 -10.27 -6.44
C PHE A 115 -17.11 -9.61 -6.18
N LYS A 116 -17.85 -9.21 -7.22
CA LYS A 116 -19.16 -8.54 -7.15
C LYS A 116 -19.12 -7.27 -6.29
N LEU A 117 -18.09 -6.46 -6.48
CA LEU A 117 -17.93 -5.19 -5.76
C LEU A 117 -18.80 -4.09 -6.36
N LYS A 118 -19.21 -3.12 -5.54
CA LYS A 118 -19.82 -1.87 -5.99
C LYS A 118 -18.72 -0.92 -6.49
N GLY A 119 -19.09 0.02 -7.35
CA GLY A 119 -18.16 1.04 -7.85
C GLY A 119 -17.45 1.79 -6.69
N GLY A 120 -16.12 1.87 -6.77
CA GLY A 120 -15.27 2.51 -5.77
C GLY A 120 -14.90 1.64 -4.56
N GLN A 121 -15.41 0.40 -4.47
CA GLN A 121 -14.91 -0.58 -3.50
C GLN A 121 -13.61 -1.21 -4.01
N TRP A 122 -12.62 -1.33 -3.14
CA TRP A 122 -11.30 -1.88 -3.41
C TRP A 122 -11.13 -3.31 -2.88
N THR A 123 -10.06 -4.01 -3.27
CA THR A 123 -9.72 -5.37 -2.85
C THR A 123 -8.59 -5.37 -1.80
N ASP A 124 -7.73 -6.38 -1.85
CA ASP A 124 -6.60 -6.62 -0.98
C ASP A 124 -5.48 -5.58 -1.10
N ASP A 125 -5.22 -5.04 -2.29
CA ASP A 125 -4.13 -4.09 -2.53
C ASP A 125 -4.27 -2.87 -1.61
N ALA A 126 -5.41 -2.19 -1.68
CA ALA A 126 -5.68 -1.02 -0.86
C ALA A 126 -5.94 -1.39 0.60
N ALA A 127 -6.63 -2.50 0.88
CA ALA A 127 -6.90 -2.90 2.26
C ALA A 127 -5.61 -3.21 3.03
N MET A 128 -4.66 -3.92 2.40
CA MET A 128 -3.35 -4.19 2.98
C MET A 128 -2.47 -2.93 3.02
N GLY A 129 -2.55 -2.06 2.01
CA GLY A 129 -1.88 -0.76 2.05
C GLY A 129 -2.35 0.10 3.22
N LEU A 130 -3.66 0.14 3.49
CA LEU A 130 -4.22 0.83 4.66
C LEU A 130 -3.79 0.17 5.98
N CYS A 131 -3.75 -1.17 6.05
CA CYS A 131 -3.21 -1.87 7.22
C CYS A 131 -1.75 -1.48 7.51
N MET A 132 -0.94 -1.35 6.46
CA MET A 132 0.46 -0.96 6.56
C MET A 132 0.60 0.50 7.02
N ALA A 133 -0.22 1.42 6.49
CA ALA A 133 -0.28 2.81 6.94
C ALA A 133 -0.63 2.90 8.43
N ASP A 134 -1.67 2.17 8.85
CA ASP A 134 -2.09 2.15 10.25
C ASP A 134 -1.02 1.60 11.20
N SER A 135 -0.28 0.57 10.76
CA SER A 135 0.85 0.04 11.54
C SER A 135 1.95 1.08 11.75
N LEU A 136 2.35 1.78 10.67
CA LEU A 136 3.36 2.84 10.73
C LEU A 136 2.92 4.00 11.63
N LEU A 137 1.63 4.36 11.57
CA LEU A 137 1.06 5.38 12.45
C LEU A 137 1.05 4.91 13.91
N VAL A 138 0.46 3.76 14.23
CA VAL A 138 0.35 3.28 15.61
C VAL A 138 1.72 3.01 16.24
N LYS A 139 2.65 2.42 15.49
CA LYS A 139 3.97 2.03 16.00
C LYS A 139 5.03 3.12 15.91
N ARG A 140 4.82 4.15 15.09
CA ARG A 140 5.82 5.21 14.81
C ARG A 140 7.13 4.70 14.23
N GLN A 141 7.12 3.50 13.66
CA GLN A 141 8.24 2.84 13.01
C GLN A 141 7.74 1.63 12.22
N PHE A 142 8.61 1.04 11.40
CA PHE A 142 8.33 -0.27 10.82
C PHE A 142 8.21 -1.34 11.90
N ASN A 143 7.14 -2.14 11.84
CA ASN A 143 6.92 -3.29 12.70
C ASN A 143 6.26 -4.42 11.91
N GLY A 144 7.07 -5.37 11.44
CA GLY A 144 6.58 -6.48 10.62
C GLY A 144 5.54 -7.36 11.34
N SER A 145 5.68 -7.56 12.65
CA SER A 145 4.74 -8.36 13.44
C SER A 145 3.36 -7.69 13.49
N ASP A 146 3.30 -6.39 13.78
CA ASP A 146 2.05 -5.63 13.82
C ASP A 146 1.37 -5.57 12.44
N MET A 147 2.14 -5.36 11.36
CA MET A 147 1.62 -5.41 10.00
C MET A 147 0.96 -6.75 9.70
N ARG A 148 1.61 -7.86 10.07
CA ARG A 148 1.06 -9.21 9.87
C ARG A 148 -0.20 -9.46 10.70
N VAL A 149 -0.28 -8.95 11.93
CA VAL A 149 -1.50 -9.00 12.75
C VAL A 149 -2.63 -8.19 12.10
N ARG A 150 -2.34 -7.00 11.55
CA ARG A 150 -3.35 -6.19 10.83
C ARG A 150 -3.80 -6.86 9.54
N PHE A 151 -2.91 -7.46 8.76
CA PHE A 151 -3.29 -8.26 7.58
C PHE A 151 -4.17 -9.45 7.98
N TRP A 152 -3.86 -10.10 9.10
CA TRP A 152 -4.70 -11.17 9.63
C TRP A 152 -6.09 -10.65 10.02
N CYS A 153 -6.16 -9.49 10.69
CA CYS A 153 -7.42 -8.83 11.05
C CYS A 153 -8.21 -8.35 9.82
N TRP A 154 -7.53 -7.90 8.76
CA TRP A 154 -8.18 -7.58 7.49
C TRP A 154 -8.89 -8.81 6.94
N TRP A 155 -8.17 -9.91 6.75
CA TRP A 155 -8.76 -11.10 6.15
C TRP A 155 -9.86 -11.73 7.03
N ASN A 156 -9.59 -11.93 8.32
CA ASN A 156 -10.46 -12.72 9.19
C ASN A 156 -11.55 -11.90 9.89
N ARG A 157 -11.41 -10.57 9.94
CA ARG A 157 -12.31 -9.69 10.70
C ARG A 157 -12.75 -8.45 9.92
N GLY A 158 -12.34 -8.29 8.66
CA GLY A 158 -12.79 -7.20 7.79
C GLY A 158 -12.14 -5.84 8.06
N TYR A 159 -11.03 -5.79 8.79
CA TYR A 159 -10.31 -4.53 9.04
C TYR A 159 -9.85 -3.87 7.73
N ASN A 160 -10.06 -2.56 7.56
CA ASN A 160 -9.69 -1.78 6.37
C ASN A 160 -10.21 -2.30 5.00
N ASN A 161 -11.22 -3.19 5.00
CA ASN A 161 -11.88 -3.57 3.75
C ASN A 161 -12.80 -2.44 3.23
N ALA A 162 -13.30 -2.61 2.02
CA ALA A 162 -14.12 -1.61 1.35
C ALA A 162 -15.60 -1.58 1.79
N PHE A 163 -15.99 -2.35 2.82
CA PHE A 163 -17.39 -2.60 3.15
C PHE A 163 -17.92 -1.79 4.34
N ARG A 164 -17.13 -0.84 4.88
CA ARG A 164 -17.54 0.02 6.02
C ARG A 164 -18.92 0.66 5.85
N LYS A 165 -19.29 1.01 4.62
CA LYS A 165 -20.57 1.65 4.26
C LYS A 165 -21.52 0.70 3.50
N ASP A 166 -21.25 -0.60 3.54
CA ASP A 166 -21.99 -1.61 2.81
C ASP A 166 -22.45 -2.72 3.76
N GLU A 167 -23.64 -2.55 4.34
CA GLU A 167 -24.18 -3.47 5.34
C GLU A 167 -24.46 -4.89 4.81
N THR A 168 -24.47 -5.09 3.50
CA THR A 168 -24.69 -6.41 2.90
C THR A 168 -23.43 -7.26 2.85
N ARG A 169 -22.27 -6.70 3.21
CA ARG A 169 -20.96 -7.37 3.13
C ARG A 169 -20.11 -7.09 4.36
N SER A 170 -19.29 -8.07 4.73
CA SER A 170 -18.32 -7.90 5.83
C SER A 170 -17.03 -8.70 5.62
N GLU A 171 -17.05 -9.71 4.75
CA GLU A 171 -15.91 -10.54 4.42
C GLU A 171 -15.00 -9.87 3.39
N SER A 172 -13.70 -9.89 3.67
CA SER A 172 -12.65 -9.39 2.76
C SER A 172 -12.52 -10.25 1.50
N VAL A 173 -11.96 -9.67 0.43
CA VAL A 173 -11.78 -10.32 -0.89
C VAL A 173 -10.34 -10.15 -1.39
N GLY A 174 -9.95 -10.88 -2.43
CA GLY A 174 -8.67 -10.71 -3.13
C GLY A 174 -7.49 -11.53 -2.59
N LEU A 175 -7.65 -12.28 -1.48
CA LEU A 175 -6.50 -12.95 -0.85
C LEU A 175 -5.73 -13.90 -1.77
N GLY A 176 -4.51 -13.49 -2.13
CA GLY A 176 -3.53 -14.32 -2.82
C GLY A 176 -2.93 -15.46 -1.97
N GLY A 177 -2.39 -16.48 -2.65
CA GLY A 177 -1.88 -17.71 -2.02
C GLY A 177 -0.74 -17.49 -1.00
N ASN A 178 0.25 -16.64 -1.30
CA ASN A 178 1.36 -16.35 -0.38
C ASN A 178 0.91 -15.63 0.88
N ILE A 179 0.01 -14.68 0.70
CA ILE A 179 -0.57 -13.93 1.80
C ILE A 179 -1.37 -14.89 2.68
N SER A 180 -2.18 -15.77 2.08
CA SER A 180 -2.90 -16.84 2.78
C SER A 180 -1.98 -17.73 3.62
N ASN A 181 -0.84 -18.15 3.06
CA ASN A 181 0.15 -18.94 3.78
C ASN A 181 0.77 -18.16 4.96
N SER A 182 1.15 -16.90 4.77
CA SER A 182 1.66 -16.05 5.85
C SER A 182 0.62 -15.87 6.96
N LEU A 183 -0.64 -15.61 6.61
CA LEU A 183 -1.72 -15.42 7.58
C LEU A 183 -2.09 -16.71 8.32
N ARG A 184 -1.92 -17.88 7.69
CA ARG A 184 -2.09 -19.18 8.38
C ARG A 184 -1.09 -19.32 9.52
N ALA A 185 0.18 -18.94 9.31
CA ALA A 185 1.20 -18.95 10.36
C ALA A 185 0.86 -17.97 11.49
N VAL A 186 0.38 -16.76 11.17
CA VAL A 186 -0.10 -15.79 12.18
C VAL A 186 -1.23 -16.40 13.02
N GLY A 187 -2.19 -17.08 12.39
CA GLY A 187 -3.32 -17.71 13.08
C GLY A 187 -2.96 -18.89 14.00
N GLN A 188 -1.71 -19.36 13.97
CA GLN A 188 -1.20 -20.39 14.88
C GLN A 188 -0.52 -19.80 16.13
N CYS A 189 -0.24 -18.49 16.13
CA CYS A 189 0.30 -17.77 17.28
C CYS A 189 -0.77 -17.65 18.39
N LYS A 190 -0.33 -17.70 19.65
CA LYS A 190 -1.25 -17.58 20.81
C LYS A 190 -1.65 -16.14 21.09
N SER A 191 -0.79 -15.19 20.74
CA SER A 191 -1.01 -13.76 20.90
C SER A 191 -0.37 -12.98 19.76
N ALA A 192 -0.77 -11.71 19.61
CA ALA A 192 -0.13 -10.78 18.67
C ALA A 192 1.37 -10.60 18.94
N CYS A 193 1.81 -10.73 20.19
CA CYS A 193 3.22 -10.63 20.58
C CYS A 193 4.08 -11.81 20.10
N ASP A 194 3.46 -12.96 19.81
CA ASP A 194 4.16 -14.17 19.35
C ASP A 194 4.33 -14.21 17.83
N VAL A 195 3.80 -13.21 17.11
CA VAL A 195 3.85 -13.18 15.64
C VAL A 195 5.25 -12.77 15.19
N PRO A 196 5.97 -13.59 14.41
CA PRO A 196 7.28 -13.21 13.92
C PRO A 196 7.17 -12.08 12.88
N PRO A 197 8.19 -11.22 12.75
CA PRO A 197 8.13 -10.06 11.86
C PRO A 197 8.16 -10.44 10.37
N VAL A 198 8.60 -11.65 10.04
CA VAL A 198 8.72 -12.17 8.69
C VAL A 198 7.97 -13.49 8.52
N CYS A 199 7.58 -13.78 7.28
CA CYS A 199 7.06 -15.07 6.85
C CYS A 199 8.24 -16.02 6.62
N ASP A 200 8.48 -16.91 7.58
CA ASP A 200 9.58 -17.88 7.52
C ASP A 200 9.16 -19.11 6.69
N VAL A 201 9.22 -18.95 5.37
CA VAL A 201 8.92 -20.00 4.40
C VAL A 201 10.06 -20.04 3.40
N ASN A 202 10.63 -21.23 3.19
CA ASN A 202 11.75 -21.43 2.27
C ASN A 202 11.27 -21.55 0.81
N THR A 203 10.90 -20.42 0.20
CA THR A 203 10.54 -20.31 -1.22
C THR A 203 11.10 -19.03 -1.84
N GLU A 204 11.33 -19.04 -3.15
CA GLU A 204 11.73 -17.86 -3.92
C GLU A 204 10.53 -17.21 -4.62
N ASP A 205 9.36 -17.21 -3.96
CA ASP A 205 8.14 -16.69 -4.57
C ASP A 205 8.23 -15.18 -4.82
N ALA A 206 7.92 -14.78 -6.04
CA ALA A 206 8.02 -13.42 -6.56
C ALA A 206 6.66 -12.82 -6.96
N GLY A 207 5.55 -13.32 -6.42
CA GLY A 207 4.22 -12.74 -6.63
C GLY A 207 4.15 -11.25 -6.22
N ASN A 208 3.24 -10.49 -6.82
CA ASN A 208 3.09 -9.05 -6.61
C ASN A 208 2.49 -8.66 -5.24
N GLY A 209 2.06 -9.62 -4.42
CA GLY A 209 1.27 -9.37 -3.21
C GLY A 209 1.95 -8.51 -2.14
N SER A 210 3.27 -8.40 -2.16
CA SER A 210 4.03 -7.45 -1.33
C SER A 210 4.19 -6.08 -1.97
N LEU A 211 4.25 -6.00 -3.31
CA LEU A 211 4.45 -4.80 -4.12
C LEU A 211 3.16 -3.99 -4.35
N MET A 212 2.01 -4.64 -4.44
CA MET A 212 0.75 -3.97 -4.81
C MET A 212 0.21 -3.03 -3.72
N ARG A 213 0.58 -3.29 -2.46
CA ARG A 213 0.13 -2.54 -1.27
C ARG A 213 1.02 -1.35 -0.89
N PHE A 214 1.80 -0.82 -1.84
CA PHE A 214 3.10 -0.21 -1.54
C PHE A 214 3.22 1.32 -1.70
N ALA A 215 2.20 2.05 -1.26
CA ALA A 215 2.27 3.49 -1.03
C ALA A 215 2.81 3.89 0.37
N PRO A 216 2.45 3.22 1.49
CA PRO A 216 2.72 3.73 2.83
C PRO A 216 4.20 3.79 3.22
N ILE A 217 5.01 2.78 2.87
CA ILE A 217 6.44 2.71 3.23
C ILE A 217 7.22 3.90 2.65
N PRO A 218 7.24 4.12 1.32
CA PRO A 218 8.02 5.23 0.76
C PRO A 218 7.48 6.60 1.18
N ILE A 219 6.18 6.74 1.45
CA ILE A 219 5.61 7.97 2.00
C ILE A 219 6.10 8.22 3.42
N TYR A 220 6.04 7.21 4.29
CA TYR A 220 6.47 7.36 5.68
C TYR A 220 7.96 7.67 5.77
N LEU A 221 8.76 6.99 4.95
CA LEU A 221 10.22 7.10 4.93
C LEU A 221 10.74 8.14 3.95
N HIS A 222 9.89 8.99 3.36
CA HIS A 222 10.34 9.85 2.28
C HIS A 222 11.58 10.66 2.71
N CYS A 223 11.61 11.25 3.90
CA CYS A 223 12.78 12.01 4.38
C CYS A 223 13.94 11.18 4.97
N ALA A 224 13.85 9.85 5.00
CA ALA A 224 14.90 8.98 5.51
C ALA A 224 16.03 8.80 4.49
N PRO A 225 17.24 8.39 4.92
CA PRO A 225 18.28 7.92 4.01
C PRO A 225 17.78 6.80 3.08
N LEU A 226 18.27 6.77 1.83
CA LEU A 226 17.82 5.79 0.83
C LEU A 226 18.08 4.34 1.27
N ASP A 227 19.24 4.06 1.87
CA ASP A 227 19.58 2.72 2.34
C ASP A 227 18.57 2.20 3.38
N GLU A 228 18.19 3.06 4.33
CA GLU A 228 17.17 2.75 5.33
C GLU A 228 15.80 2.48 4.67
N MET A 229 15.42 3.30 3.67
CA MET A 229 14.20 3.07 2.91
C MET A 229 14.22 1.73 2.16
N TYR A 230 15.34 1.38 1.52
CA TYR A 230 15.46 0.13 0.78
C TYR A 230 15.38 -1.09 1.71
N ASP A 231 16.03 -1.03 2.85
CA ASP A 231 16.03 -2.13 3.82
C ASP A 231 14.65 -2.34 4.42
N ILE A 232 13.98 -1.27 4.85
CA ILE A 232 12.60 -1.37 5.36
C ILE A 232 11.65 -1.84 4.25
N ALA A 233 11.84 -1.40 3.01
CA ALA A 233 11.04 -1.87 1.89
C ALA A 233 11.18 -3.39 1.66
N ARG A 234 12.40 -3.93 1.67
CA ARG A 234 12.63 -5.38 1.60
C ARG A 234 12.01 -6.11 2.79
N MET A 235 12.24 -5.63 4.01
CA MET A 235 11.68 -6.22 5.23
C MET A 235 10.15 -6.27 5.21
N SER A 236 9.51 -5.22 4.68
CA SER A 236 8.05 -5.18 4.55
C SER A 236 7.51 -6.19 3.53
N SER A 237 8.28 -6.54 2.49
CA SER A 237 7.96 -7.63 1.57
C SER A 237 7.99 -8.99 2.29
N HIS A 238 9.06 -9.22 3.05
CA HIS A 238 9.28 -10.45 3.83
C HIS A 238 8.21 -10.74 4.89
N THR A 239 7.35 -9.80 5.26
CA THR A 239 6.16 -10.07 6.08
C THR A 239 5.22 -11.12 5.47
N THR A 240 5.26 -11.30 4.15
CA THR A 240 4.38 -12.23 3.41
C THR A 240 5.06 -12.98 2.27
N HIS A 241 6.09 -12.39 1.65
CA HIS A 241 6.75 -12.92 0.46
C HIS A 241 8.24 -13.11 0.77
N PRO A 242 8.74 -14.36 0.85
CA PRO A 242 10.13 -14.63 1.21
C PRO A 242 11.13 -14.37 0.06
N GLY A 243 10.69 -14.40 -1.20
CA GLY A 243 11.58 -14.30 -2.36
C GLY A 243 12.26 -12.95 -2.53
N ILE A 244 13.55 -12.99 -2.90
CA ILE A 244 14.39 -11.79 -3.03
C ILE A 244 13.91 -10.85 -4.14
N ILE A 245 13.36 -11.38 -5.24
CA ILE A 245 12.85 -10.57 -6.35
C ILE A 245 11.69 -9.68 -5.87
N ALA A 246 10.74 -10.25 -5.12
CA ALA A 246 9.63 -9.48 -4.55
C ALA A 246 10.12 -8.43 -3.55
N ALA A 247 11.16 -8.74 -2.77
CA ALA A 247 11.76 -7.80 -1.83
C ALA A 247 12.48 -6.64 -2.53
N GLU A 248 13.29 -6.92 -3.54
CA GLU A 248 14.00 -5.90 -4.31
C GLU A 248 13.04 -5.07 -5.16
N ALA A 249 12.00 -5.66 -5.74
CA ALA A 249 10.94 -4.92 -6.43
C ALA A 249 10.26 -3.90 -5.51
N CYS A 250 10.01 -4.24 -4.24
CA CYS A 250 9.49 -3.29 -3.24
C CYS A 250 10.48 -2.14 -2.98
N ALA A 251 11.78 -2.44 -2.82
CA ALA A 251 12.79 -1.40 -2.65
C ALA A 251 12.92 -0.49 -3.89
N PHE A 252 12.85 -1.06 -5.09
CA PHE A 252 12.85 -0.31 -6.34
C PHE A 252 11.62 0.60 -6.48
N LEU A 253 10.42 0.08 -6.21
CA LEU A 253 9.21 0.89 -6.22
C LEU A 253 9.25 2.00 -5.16
N SER A 254 9.81 1.74 -3.97
CA SER A 254 10.07 2.78 -2.97
C SER A 254 10.93 3.92 -3.52
N HIS A 255 12.01 3.56 -4.23
CA HIS A 255 12.89 4.54 -4.88
C HIS A 255 12.13 5.40 -5.89
N LEU A 256 11.36 4.77 -6.79
CA LEU A 256 10.56 5.48 -7.78
C LEU A 256 9.54 6.41 -7.12
N VAL A 257 8.83 5.96 -6.08
CA VAL A 257 7.88 6.81 -5.36
C VAL A 257 8.60 8.00 -4.72
N ARG A 258 9.74 7.78 -4.04
CA ARG A 258 10.53 8.86 -3.43
C ARG A 258 10.93 9.91 -4.48
N ARG A 259 11.44 9.47 -5.63
CA ARG A 259 11.85 10.37 -6.71
C ARG A 259 10.67 11.09 -7.35
N ALA A 260 9.51 10.43 -7.48
CA ALA A 260 8.28 11.07 -7.95
C ALA A 260 7.79 12.17 -6.98
N LEU A 261 7.92 11.96 -5.66
CA LEU A 261 7.59 12.97 -4.65
C LEU A 261 8.47 14.23 -4.77
N GLU A 262 9.77 14.05 -5.05
CA GLU A 262 10.75 15.13 -5.19
C GLU A 262 10.66 15.94 -6.49
N LEU A 263 9.97 15.44 -7.52
CA LEU A 263 9.84 16.16 -8.79
C LEU A 263 9.23 17.57 -8.61
N THR A 264 9.91 18.62 -9.03
CA THR A 264 9.35 19.99 -8.97
C THR A 264 8.59 20.37 -10.25
N ARG A 265 8.74 19.58 -11.30
CA ARG A 265 8.08 19.74 -12.60
C ARG A 265 7.70 18.38 -13.19
N PRO A 266 6.70 18.32 -14.07
CA PRO A 266 6.39 17.11 -14.83
C PRO A 266 7.63 16.61 -15.58
N MET A 267 7.76 15.29 -15.65
CA MET A 267 8.77 14.56 -16.40
C MET A 267 8.05 13.50 -17.24
N ASP A 268 8.55 13.22 -18.44
CA ASP A 268 8.02 12.12 -19.24
C ASP A 268 8.22 10.78 -18.49
N ALA A 269 7.25 9.87 -18.63
CA ALA A 269 7.27 8.62 -17.88
C ALA A 269 8.45 7.72 -18.27
N ARG A 270 8.85 7.70 -19.55
CA ARG A 270 10.02 6.94 -20.00
C ARG A 270 11.29 7.56 -19.43
N ASP A 271 11.48 8.87 -19.58
CA ASP A 271 12.67 9.56 -19.08
C ASP A 271 12.82 9.39 -17.56
N PHE A 272 11.69 9.42 -16.84
CA PHE A 272 11.65 9.16 -15.40
C PHE A 272 12.13 7.75 -15.06
N LEU A 273 11.57 6.74 -15.72
CA LEU A 273 11.92 5.34 -15.47
C LEU A 273 13.38 5.07 -15.86
N ASP A 274 13.85 5.54 -17.01
CA ASP A 274 15.23 5.33 -17.46
C ASP A 274 16.22 5.93 -16.46
N LYS A 275 16.00 7.17 -16.04
CA LYS A 275 16.87 7.87 -15.09
C LYS A 275 16.91 7.18 -13.73
N TYR A 276 15.74 6.92 -13.13
CA TYR A 276 15.68 6.46 -11.75
C TYR A 276 15.85 4.94 -11.61
N THR A 277 15.74 4.18 -12.71
CA THR A 277 16.23 2.79 -12.76
C THR A 277 17.75 2.74 -12.68
N GLN A 278 18.44 3.58 -13.47
CA GLN A 278 19.90 3.67 -13.41
C GLN A 278 20.38 4.14 -12.03
N GLU A 279 19.71 5.14 -11.46
CA GLU A 279 20.06 5.64 -10.13
C GLU A 279 19.84 4.59 -9.02
N TYR A 280 18.76 3.81 -9.09
CA TYR A 280 18.54 2.71 -8.17
C TYR A 280 19.62 1.63 -8.31
N TYR A 281 19.98 1.26 -9.54
CA TYR A 281 21.03 0.26 -9.81
C TYR A 281 22.37 0.62 -9.14
N GLU A 282 22.73 1.90 -9.16
CA GLU A 282 23.93 2.43 -8.51
C GLU A 282 23.77 2.53 -6.99
N SER A 283 22.71 3.22 -6.53
CA SER A 283 22.52 3.54 -5.10
C SER A 283 22.20 2.34 -4.23
N SER A 284 21.54 1.30 -4.77
CA SER A 284 21.23 0.06 -4.04
C SER A 284 22.40 -0.93 -4.00
N ASN A 285 23.53 -0.61 -4.65
CA ASN A 285 24.64 -1.53 -4.90
C ASN A 285 24.23 -2.84 -5.59
N LEU A 286 23.15 -2.83 -6.38
CA LEU A 286 22.62 -4.04 -7.03
C LEU A 286 23.68 -4.70 -7.93
N PHE A 287 24.56 -3.91 -8.54
CA PHE A 287 25.69 -4.41 -9.34
C PHE A 287 26.66 -5.32 -8.58
N GLN A 288 26.76 -5.18 -7.24
CA GLN A 288 27.63 -6.01 -6.40
C GLN A 288 26.93 -7.25 -5.82
N LYS A 289 25.60 -7.27 -5.81
CA LYS A 289 24.82 -8.39 -5.28
C LYS A 289 24.93 -9.59 -6.22
N ASN A 290 25.01 -10.80 -5.68
CA ASN A 290 25.12 -12.03 -6.45
C ASN A 290 24.13 -13.07 -5.90
N GLY A 291 23.39 -13.72 -6.79
CA GLY A 291 22.37 -14.70 -6.41
C GLY A 291 21.28 -14.82 -7.47
N ARG A 292 20.55 -15.93 -7.46
CA ARG A 292 19.59 -16.27 -8.53
C ARG A 292 18.54 -15.17 -8.78
N GLY A 293 18.10 -14.46 -7.74
CA GLY A 293 17.14 -13.36 -7.89
C GLY A 293 17.76 -11.97 -8.03
N ASP A 294 18.95 -11.73 -7.46
CA ASP A 294 19.68 -10.46 -7.67
C ASP A 294 20.09 -10.29 -9.13
N GLU A 295 20.54 -11.36 -9.78
CA GLU A 295 20.87 -11.35 -11.22
C GLU A 295 19.65 -11.02 -12.09
N GLN A 296 18.47 -11.51 -11.72
CA GLN A 296 17.23 -11.19 -12.44
C GLN A 296 16.82 -9.73 -12.24
N MET A 297 17.06 -9.17 -11.06
CA MET A 297 16.84 -7.74 -10.79
C MET A 297 17.83 -6.85 -11.54
N LYS A 298 19.03 -7.33 -11.85
CA LYS A 298 19.95 -6.61 -12.76
C LYS A 298 19.41 -6.52 -14.19
N TRP A 299 18.45 -7.36 -14.57
CA TRP A 299 17.75 -7.32 -15.85
C TRP A 299 16.50 -6.44 -15.83
N LEU A 300 16.27 -5.66 -14.76
CA LEU A 300 15.33 -4.53 -14.81
C LEU A 300 15.57 -3.78 -16.13
N PRO A 301 14.51 -3.32 -16.82
CA PRO A 301 14.61 -2.82 -18.18
C PRO A 301 15.68 -1.74 -18.25
N THR A 302 16.86 -2.13 -18.73
CA THR A 302 17.86 -1.19 -19.16
C THR A 302 17.25 -0.48 -20.37
N PRO A 303 17.44 0.84 -20.54
CA PRO A 303 16.90 1.59 -21.68
C PRO A 303 17.21 0.97 -23.05
N SER A 304 18.19 0.07 -23.09
CA SER A 304 18.48 -0.87 -24.18
C SER A 304 18.32 -2.31 -23.69
N PRO A 305 17.17 -2.98 -23.91
CA PRO A 305 17.05 -4.40 -23.62
C PRO A 305 18.09 -5.18 -24.43
N ILE A 306 18.91 -5.98 -23.75
CA ILE A 306 20.04 -6.73 -24.36
C ILE A 306 19.54 -7.77 -25.36
N ASN A 307 18.30 -8.23 -25.19
CA ASN A 307 17.58 -9.05 -26.16
C ASN A 307 16.21 -8.41 -26.41
N GLY A 308 15.96 -7.95 -27.63
CA GLY A 308 14.60 -7.64 -28.06
C GLY A 308 13.79 -8.92 -28.01
N THR A 309 12.79 -8.96 -27.14
CA THR A 309 11.73 -9.97 -27.19
C THR A 309 10.76 -9.64 -28.31
#